data_AF-A0ABC8T4V2-F1
#
_entry.id   AF-A0ABC8T4V2-F1
#
_cell.length_a   1.000
_cell.length_b   1.000
_cell.length_c   1.000
_cell.angle_alpha   90.00
_cell.angle_beta   90.00
_cell.angle_gamma   90.00
#
_symmetry.space_group_name_H-M   'P 1'
#
loop_
_entity.id
_entity.type
_entity.pdbx_description
1 polymer ?
#
loop_
_entity_poly.entity_id
_entity_poly.type
_entity_poly.pdbx_seq_one_letter_code
_entity_poly.pdbx_strand_id
1 'polypeptide(L)'
;MAEDEKAQLDPLRTYELRLLRCSIPSDYLDETPPPPSKLSNTSTASQLHSLIENLLQLIESGQYRHALSSEAGRTLFNLNSSHLPSLFDSADQFYNESVVKCVESFIYGDNCEENDNERCYRAFLVMAIAVAALLSFTQCNITGTLNKSALFK
;
A
#
# COMPACT_ATOMS: atom_id res chain seq x y z
N MET A 1 24.89 -15.24 -11.98
CA MET A 1 23.80 -15.47 -11.00
C MET A 1 23.58 -14.26 -10.09
N ALA A 2 24.62 -13.58 -9.59
CA ALA A 2 24.46 -12.40 -8.72
C ALA A 2 24.01 -11.09 -9.41
N GLU A 3 24.17 -10.97 -10.73
CA GLU A 3 23.80 -9.73 -11.47
C GLU A 3 22.29 -9.61 -11.73
N ASP A 4 21.58 -10.74 -11.84
CA ASP A 4 20.14 -10.77 -12.11
C ASP A 4 19.32 -10.43 -10.85
N GLU A 5 19.79 -10.86 -9.67
CA GLU A 5 19.23 -10.51 -8.37
C GLU A 5 19.35 -8.99 -8.09
N LYS A 6 20.46 -8.38 -8.49
CA LYS A 6 20.73 -6.95 -8.26
C LYS A 6 19.82 -6.05 -9.11
N ALA A 7 19.60 -6.41 -10.37
CA ALA A 7 18.72 -5.66 -11.27
C ALA A 7 17.23 -5.72 -10.85
N GLN A 8 16.83 -6.80 -10.15
CA GLN A 8 15.46 -7.02 -9.70
C GLN A 8 15.16 -6.45 -8.30
N LEU A 9 16.18 -6.13 -7.49
CA LEU A 9 16.05 -5.43 -6.21
C LEU A 9 15.99 -3.89 -6.36
N ASP A 10 16.48 -3.36 -7.48
CA ASP A 10 16.44 -1.91 -7.76
C ASP A 10 15.01 -1.31 -7.74
N PRO A 11 13.96 -1.96 -8.27
CA PRO A 11 12.60 -1.43 -8.25
C PRO A 11 12.00 -1.44 -6.84
N LEU A 12 12.15 -2.54 -6.09
CA LEU A 12 11.66 -2.63 -4.71
C LEU A 12 12.32 -1.58 -3.82
N ARG A 13 13.64 -1.42 -3.94
CA ARG A 13 14.38 -0.41 -3.20
C ARG A 13 13.90 1.00 -3.54
N THR A 14 13.56 1.25 -4.80
CA THR A 14 12.99 2.53 -5.25
C THR A 14 11.64 2.79 -4.56
N TYR A 15 10.78 1.79 -4.45
CA TYR A 15 9.49 1.91 -3.76
C TYR A 15 9.63 2.20 -2.26
N GLU A 16 10.53 1.48 -1.59
CA GLU A 16 10.84 1.72 -0.17
C GLU A 16 11.30 3.15 0.08
N LEU A 17 12.25 3.64 -0.73
CA LEU A 17 12.78 4.98 -0.60
C LEU A 17 11.71 6.05 -0.85
N ARG A 18 10.80 5.83 -1.80
CA ARG A 18 9.65 6.70 -2.04
C ARG A 18 8.72 6.76 -0.84
N LEU A 19 8.33 5.60 -0.29
CA LEU A 19 7.47 5.55 0.89
C LEU A 19 8.11 6.24 2.11
N LEU A 20 9.41 6.07 2.30
CA LEU A 20 10.17 6.74 3.37
C LEU A 20 10.20 8.27 3.20
N ARG A 21 10.33 8.76 1.97
CA ARG A 21 10.30 10.22 1.68
C ARG A 21 9.00 10.87 2.11
N CYS A 22 7.87 10.16 2.06
CA CYS A 22 6.58 10.68 2.55
C CYS A 22 6.57 11.00 4.05
N SER A 23 7.56 10.53 4.82
CA SER A 23 7.71 10.82 6.26
C SER A 23 8.71 11.94 6.55
N ILE A 24 9.35 12.52 5.52
CA ILE A 24 10.34 13.59 5.65
C ILE A 24 9.67 14.91 5.25
N PRO A 25 9.78 15.99 6.05
CA PRO A 25 9.18 17.27 5.69
C PRO A 25 9.74 17.79 4.35
N SER A 26 8.84 18.24 3.47
CA SER A 26 9.21 18.74 2.13
C SER A 26 10.16 19.94 2.18
N ASP A 27 10.17 20.70 3.28
CA ASP A 27 11.08 21.84 3.48
C ASP A 27 12.57 21.46 3.46
N TYR A 28 12.88 20.17 3.59
CA TYR A 28 14.24 19.63 3.49
C TYR A 28 14.56 19.02 2.11
N LEU A 29 13.59 18.96 1.18
CA LEU A 29 13.74 18.31 -0.12
C LEU A 29 13.72 19.38 -1.23
N ASP A 30 14.90 19.86 -1.60
CA ASP A 30 15.13 20.89 -2.62
C ASP A 30 15.04 20.32 -4.07
N GLU A 31 14.42 19.15 -4.26
CA GLU A 31 14.46 18.42 -5.53
C GLU A 31 13.08 18.18 -6.16
N THR A 32 13.04 18.38 -7.46
CA THR A 32 11.93 18.04 -8.35
C THR A 32 11.62 16.54 -8.23
N PRO A 33 10.35 16.11 -8.11
CA PRO A 33 10.01 14.70 -7.98
C PRO A 33 10.61 13.90 -9.15
N PRO A 34 11.26 12.75 -8.89
CA PRO A 34 11.84 11.94 -9.96
C PRO A 34 10.72 11.48 -10.91
N PRO A 35 10.99 11.42 -12.23
CA PRO A 35 10.00 10.97 -13.19
C PRO A 35 9.58 9.52 -12.88
N PRO A 36 8.33 9.14 -13.16
CA PRO A 36 7.86 7.78 -12.94
C PRO A 36 8.71 6.80 -13.74
N SER A 37 9.28 5.80 -13.05
CA SER A 37 10.10 4.75 -13.65
C SER A 37 9.26 3.93 -14.64
N LYS A 38 9.64 3.93 -15.91
CA LYS A 38 9.03 3.06 -16.93
C LYS A 38 9.57 1.64 -16.76
N LEU A 39 8.91 0.82 -15.94
CA LEU A 39 9.26 -0.60 -15.82
C LEU A 39 8.72 -1.39 -17.02
N SER A 40 9.56 -2.22 -17.64
CA SER A 40 9.22 -3.04 -18.81
C SER A 40 8.24 -4.17 -18.44
N ASN A 41 7.22 -4.34 -19.29
CA ASN A 41 6.02 -5.13 -19.03
C ASN A 41 6.23 -6.66 -19.18
N THR A 42 6.07 -7.41 -18.08
CA THR A 42 5.64 -8.82 -18.09
C THR A 42 4.32 -8.90 -17.32
N SER A 43 3.31 -9.58 -17.90
CA SER A 43 1.87 -9.23 -17.70
C SER A 43 1.29 -9.34 -16.28
N THR A 44 1.90 -10.09 -15.36
CA THR A 44 1.44 -10.25 -13.97
C THR A 44 2.27 -9.41 -12.99
N ALA A 45 3.60 -9.43 -13.14
CA ALA A 45 4.49 -8.51 -12.43
C ALA A 45 4.07 -7.05 -12.73
N SER A 46 3.70 -6.74 -13.97
CA SER A 46 3.20 -5.42 -14.36
C SER A 46 1.97 -4.98 -13.57
N GLN A 47 1.09 -5.92 -13.18
CA GLN A 47 -0.10 -5.57 -12.40
C GLN A 47 0.26 -5.20 -10.97
N LEU A 48 1.08 -6.02 -10.29
CA LEU A 48 1.51 -5.73 -8.92
C LEU A 48 2.33 -4.44 -8.83
N HIS A 49 3.25 -4.23 -9.78
CA HIS A 49 3.98 -2.98 -9.91
C HIS A 49 3.05 -1.78 -10.13
N SER A 50 2.03 -1.90 -10.99
CA SER A 50 1.04 -0.85 -11.22
C SER A 50 0.23 -0.53 -9.96
N LEU A 51 -0.13 -1.54 -9.15
CA LEU A 51 -0.82 -1.34 -7.87
C LEU A 51 0.06 -0.58 -6.88
N ILE A 52 1.34 -0.95 -6.79
CA ILE A 52 2.32 -0.27 -5.94
C ILE A 52 2.49 1.19 -6.36
N GLU A 53 2.70 1.45 -7.66
CA GLU A 53 2.87 2.79 -8.21
C GLU A 53 1.67 3.69 -7.91
N ASN A 54 0.45 3.18 -8.16
CA ASN A 54 -0.77 3.93 -7.88
C ASN A 54 -0.92 4.23 -6.39
N LEU A 55 -0.65 3.24 -5.53
CA LEU A 55 -0.74 3.40 -4.08
C LEU A 55 0.27 4.43 -3.57
N LEU A 56 1.52 4.38 -4.04
CA LEU A 56 2.55 5.35 -3.67
C LEU A 56 2.17 6.77 -4.11
N GLN A 57 1.64 6.95 -5.32
CA GLN A 57 1.20 8.26 -5.79
C GLN A 57 0.07 8.85 -4.92
N LEU A 58 -0.85 8.02 -4.43
CA LEU A 58 -1.90 8.44 -3.50
C LEU A 58 -1.33 8.82 -2.12
N ILE A 59 -0.34 8.09 -1.63
CA ILE A 59 0.34 8.40 -0.35
C ILE A 59 1.15 9.70 -0.48
N GLU A 60 1.95 9.84 -1.55
CA GLU A 60 2.78 11.02 -1.83
C GLU A 60 1.93 12.29 -1.98
N SER A 61 0.71 12.18 -2.52
CA SER A 61 -0.23 13.30 -2.65
C SER A 61 -1.07 13.56 -1.39
N GLY A 62 -0.86 12.83 -0.30
CA GLY A 62 -1.60 12.97 0.95
C GLY A 62 -3.04 12.43 0.91
N GLN A 63 -3.41 11.67 -0.12
CA GLN A 63 -4.75 11.10 -0.31
C GLN A 63 -4.90 9.73 0.39
N TYR A 64 -4.55 9.65 1.67
CA TYR A 64 -4.46 8.37 2.41
C TYR A 64 -5.76 7.58 2.47
N ARG A 65 -6.92 8.26 2.59
CA ARG A 65 -8.22 7.59 2.56
C ARG A 65 -8.52 6.96 1.20
N HIS A 66 -8.11 7.60 0.12
CA HIS A 66 -8.27 7.07 -1.23
C HIS A 66 -7.31 5.90 -1.46
N ALA A 67 -6.10 5.96 -0.89
CA ALA A 67 -5.15 4.85 -0.90
C ALA A 67 -5.76 3.58 -0.28
N LEU A 68 -6.49 3.69 0.83
CA LEU A 68 -7.16 2.54 1.48
C LEU A 68 -8.34 1.97 0.69
N SER A 69 -9.06 2.80 -0.06
CA SER A 69 -10.21 2.35 -0.87
C SER A 69 -9.84 2.00 -2.32
N SER A 70 -8.56 2.13 -2.67
CA SER A 70 -7.98 1.80 -3.97
C SER A 70 -8.06 0.31 -4.29
N GLU A 71 -7.74 -0.05 -5.53
CA GLU A 71 -7.66 -1.44 -5.97
C GLU A 71 -6.70 -2.26 -5.09
N ALA A 72 -5.57 -1.69 -4.67
CA ALA A 72 -4.62 -2.37 -3.78
C ALA A 72 -5.26 -2.76 -2.43
N GLY A 73 -6.01 -1.86 -1.81
CA GLY A 73 -6.72 -2.13 -0.55
C GLY A 73 -7.83 -3.18 -0.73
N ARG A 74 -8.55 -3.14 -1.85
CA ARG A 74 -9.61 -4.11 -2.17
C ARG A 74 -9.06 -5.52 -2.42
N THR A 75 -7.93 -5.60 -3.10
CA THR A 75 -7.26 -6.87 -3.41
C THR A 75 -6.75 -7.53 -2.12
N LEU A 76 -6.12 -6.78 -1.21
CA LEU A 76 -5.61 -7.32 0.06
C LEU A 76 -6.71 -7.95 0.92
N PHE A 77 -7.82 -7.24 1.10
CA PHE A 77 -8.92 -7.68 1.96
C PHE A 77 -9.97 -8.52 1.22
N ASN A 78 -9.71 -8.87 -0.05
CA ASN A 78 -10.66 -9.54 -0.93
C ASN A 78 -12.08 -8.96 -0.81
N LEU A 79 -12.20 -7.61 -0.77
CA LEU A 79 -13.46 -6.91 -0.49
C LEU A 79 -14.52 -7.10 -1.58
N ASN A 80 -14.13 -7.71 -2.71
CA ASN A 80 -15.05 -8.14 -3.77
C ASN A 80 -15.82 -9.40 -3.38
N SER A 81 -15.33 -10.17 -2.41
CA SER A 81 -16.08 -11.23 -1.74
C SER A 81 -16.89 -10.59 -0.60
N SER A 82 -18.20 -10.47 -0.81
CA SER A 82 -19.18 -9.69 -0.06
C SER A 82 -19.41 -10.10 1.42
N HIS A 83 -18.47 -10.76 2.08
CA HIS A 83 -18.67 -11.42 3.38
C HIS A 83 -17.81 -10.91 4.55
N LEU A 84 -16.85 -9.99 4.34
CA LEU A 84 -15.88 -9.67 5.40
C LEU A 84 -16.48 -8.95 6.63
N PRO A 85 -17.28 -7.86 6.50
CA PRO A 85 -17.65 -7.07 7.68
C PRO A 85 -18.80 -7.66 8.52
N SER A 86 -19.63 -8.55 7.96
CA SER A 86 -20.82 -9.06 8.65
C SER A 86 -20.60 -10.38 9.40
N LEU A 87 -19.38 -10.92 9.38
CA LEU A 87 -19.06 -12.24 9.93
C LEU A 87 -18.45 -12.17 11.35
N PHE A 88 -18.09 -10.98 11.83
CA PHE A 88 -17.35 -10.82 13.08
C PHE A 88 -18.18 -10.09 14.13
N ASP A 89 -18.22 -10.66 15.33
CA ASP A 89 -19.00 -10.13 16.46
C ASP A 89 -18.24 -9.02 17.21
N SER A 90 -16.93 -8.84 16.95
CA SER A 90 -16.10 -7.85 17.62
C SER A 90 -14.91 -7.36 16.78
N ALA A 91 -14.39 -6.18 17.13
CA ALA A 91 -13.16 -5.63 16.55
C ALA A 91 -11.94 -6.53 16.83
N ASP A 92 -11.85 -7.12 18.02
CA ASP A 92 -10.75 -8.02 18.38
C ASP A 92 -10.71 -9.24 17.47
N GLN A 93 -11.86 -9.85 17.17
CA GLN A 93 -11.95 -10.97 16.25
C GLN A 93 -11.55 -10.55 14.83
N PHE A 94 -12.00 -9.38 14.38
CA PHE A 94 -11.66 -8.85 13.06
C PHE A 94 -10.14 -8.64 12.91
N TYR A 95 -9.49 -7.96 13.85
CA TYR A 95 -8.07 -7.65 13.74
C TYR A 95 -7.17 -8.88 13.96
N ASN A 96 -7.49 -9.76 14.92
CA ASN A 96 -6.65 -10.90 15.24
C ASN A 96 -6.84 -12.09 14.29
N GLU A 97 -8.03 -12.25 13.72
CA GLU A 97 -8.32 -13.40 12.85
C GLU A 97 -8.43 -12.99 11.39
N SER A 98 -9.31 -12.04 11.06
CA SER A 98 -9.60 -11.72 9.65
C SER A 98 -8.42 -11.06 8.97
N VAL A 99 -7.88 -9.99 9.57
CA VAL A 99 -6.80 -9.21 8.96
C VAL A 99 -5.56 -10.08 8.78
N VAL A 100 -5.21 -10.89 9.79
CA VAL A 100 -4.08 -11.82 9.74
C VAL A 100 -4.28 -12.83 8.60
N LYS A 101 -5.44 -13.48 8.51
CA LYS A 101 -5.74 -14.44 7.43
C LYS A 101 -5.70 -13.81 6.05
N CYS A 102 -6.23 -12.60 5.87
CA CYS A 102 -6.17 -11.87 4.60
C CYS A 102 -4.72 -11.58 4.19
N VAL A 103 -3.89 -11.09 5.14
CA VAL A 103 -2.49 -10.77 4.87
C VAL A 103 -1.68 -12.03 4.55
N GLU A 104 -1.85 -13.10 5.34
CA GLU A 104 -1.16 -14.38 5.09
C GLU A 104 -1.55 -14.98 3.74
N SER A 105 -2.85 -15.04 3.44
CA SER A 105 -3.34 -15.54 2.15
C SER A 105 -2.86 -14.69 0.98
N PHE A 106 -2.80 -13.37 1.14
CA PHE A 106 -2.30 -12.47 0.11
C PHE A 106 -0.80 -12.67 -0.13
N ILE A 107 0.03 -12.70 0.91
CA ILE A 107 1.50 -12.80 0.78
C ILE A 107 1.92 -14.17 0.27
N TYR A 108 1.34 -15.25 0.78
CA TYR A 108 1.80 -16.61 0.48
C TYR A 108 1.02 -17.29 -0.66
N GLY A 109 -0.17 -16.78 -1.00
CA GLY A 109 -1.06 -17.39 -1.99
C GLY A 109 -1.47 -18.83 -1.64
N ASP A 110 -2.24 -19.46 -2.52
CA ASP A 110 -2.50 -20.91 -2.48
C ASP A 110 -1.43 -21.72 -3.25
N ASN A 111 -0.54 -21.04 -3.98
CA ASN A 111 0.43 -21.68 -4.87
C ASN A 111 1.86 -21.58 -4.30
N CYS A 112 2.40 -22.72 -3.88
CA CYS A 112 3.75 -22.86 -3.32
C CYS A 112 4.90 -22.49 -4.28
N GLU A 113 4.63 -22.18 -5.56
CA GLU A 113 5.63 -21.89 -6.58
C GLU A 113 5.85 -20.39 -6.86
N GLU A 114 5.21 -19.49 -6.11
CA GLU A 114 5.47 -18.06 -6.25
C GLU A 114 6.93 -17.71 -5.95
N ASN A 115 7.55 -16.95 -6.86
CA ASN A 115 8.91 -16.45 -6.73
C ASN A 115 9.02 -15.55 -5.49
N ASP A 116 10.08 -15.71 -4.68
CA ASP A 116 10.33 -14.91 -3.49
C ASP A 116 10.27 -13.40 -3.77
N ASN A 117 10.65 -12.97 -4.98
CA ASN A 117 10.52 -11.58 -5.42
C ASN A 117 9.08 -11.06 -5.41
N GLU A 118 8.11 -11.87 -5.88
CA GLU A 118 6.70 -11.49 -5.87
C GLU A 118 6.17 -11.34 -4.45
N ARG A 119 6.60 -12.24 -3.54
CA ARG A 119 6.28 -12.16 -2.12
C ARG A 119 6.81 -10.87 -1.49
N CYS A 120 8.03 -10.44 -1.84
CA CYS A 120 8.56 -9.16 -1.39
C CYS A 120 7.71 -7.98 -1.85
N TYR A 121 7.25 -7.96 -3.11
CA TYR A 121 6.36 -6.90 -3.61
C TYR A 121 4.98 -6.91 -2.94
N ARG A 122 4.42 -8.09 -2.67
CA ARG A 122 3.15 -8.23 -1.93
C ARG A 122 3.30 -7.76 -0.48
N ALA A 123 4.36 -8.16 0.21
CA ALA A 123 4.69 -7.69 1.55
C ALA A 123 4.88 -6.17 1.59
N PHE A 124 5.55 -5.60 0.59
CA PHE A 124 5.67 -4.16 0.44
C PHE A 124 4.30 -3.47 0.27
N LEU A 125 3.42 -4.02 -0.57
CA LEU A 125 2.08 -3.47 -0.75
C LEU A 125 1.27 -3.45 0.56
N VAL A 126 1.34 -4.54 1.33
CA VAL A 126 0.73 -4.62 2.68
C VAL A 126 1.28 -3.54 3.60
N MET A 127 2.62 -3.36 3.61
CA MET A 127 3.28 -2.33 4.40
C MET A 127 2.83 -0.92 3.99
N ALA A 128 2.77 -0.62 2.70
CA ALA A 128 2.32 0.67 2.18
C ALA A 128 0.84 0.95 2.54
N ILE A 129 -0.03 -0.06 2.49
CA ILE A 129 -1.43 0.05 2.95
C ILE A 129 -1.48 0.34 4.46
N ALA A 130 -0.66 -0.34 5.27
CA ALA A 130 -0.58 -0.09 6.71
C ALA A 130 -0.08 1.33 7.02
N VAL A 131 0.91 1.83 6.27
CA VAL A 131 1.38 3.22 6.37
C VAL A 131 0.26 4.19 5.98
N ALA A 132 -0.48 3.95 4.89
CA ALA A 132 -1.63 4.77 4.52
C ALA A 132 -2.72 4.76 5.60
N ALA A 133 -2.97 3.63 6.25
CA ALA A 133 -3.92 3.52 7.36
C ALA A 133 -3.49 4.38 8.55
N LEU A 134 -2.22 4.27 8.94
CA LEU A 134 -1.63 5.08 10.01
C LEU A 134 -1.68 6.58 9.69
N LEU A 135 -1.30 6.98 8.48
CA LEU A 135 -1.31 8.39 8.05
C LEU A 135 -2.73 8.94 7.96
N SER A 136 -3.68 8.16 7.45
CA SER A 136 -5.11 8.51 7.44
C SER A 136 -5.64 8.71 8.86
N PHE A 137 -5.33 7.78 9.78
CA PHE A 137 -5.70 7.90 11.18
C PHE A 137 -5.08 9.16 11.83
N THR A 138 -3.79 9.39 11.63
CA THR A 138 -3.09 10.57 12.13
C THR A 138 -3.70 11.86 11.58
N GLN A 139 -3.98 11.92 10.27
CA GLN A 139 -4.64 13.07 9.65
C GLN A 139 -6.01 13.33 10.30
N CYS A 140 -6.82 12.28 10.51
CA CYS A 140 -8.13 12.42 11.14
C CYS A 140 -8.07 12.95 12.58
N ASN A 141 -7.03 12.59 13.35
CA ASN A 141 -6.91 12.93 14.76
C ASN A 141 -6.15 14.24 15.02
N ILE A 142 -5.13 14.56 14.22
CA ILE A 142 -4.27 15.74 14.44
C ILE A 142 -4.80 16.98 13.72
N THR A 143 -5.20 16.86 12.44
CA THR A 143 -5.66 18.04 11.68
C THR A 143 -7.12 18.41 11.94
N GLY A 144 -7.83 17.60 12.75
CA GLY A 144 -9.27 17.68 12.91
C GLY A 144 -10.01 17.31 11.62
N THR A 145 -11.32 17.08 11.70
CA THR A 145 -12.13 16.89 10.49
C THR A 145 -12.06 18.17 9.64
N LEU A 146 -11.43 18.11 8.45
CA LEU A 146 -11.42 19.20 7.46
C LEU A 146 -12.83 19.74 7.14
N ASN A 147 -13.88 18.96 7.43
CA ASN A 147 -15.28 19.33 7.22
C ASN A 147 -15.90 20.20 8.33
N LYS A 148 -15.18 20.57 9.40
CA LYS A 148 -15.73 21.45 10.45
C LYS A 148 -15.72 22.94 10.09
N SER A 149 -15.10 23.35 8.98
CA SER A 149 -15.15 24.75 8.51
C SER A 149 -16.35 25.07 7.60
N ALA A 150 -17.16 24.07 7.21
CA ALA A 150 -18.37 24.28 6.42
C ALA A 150 -19.64 24.55 7.25
N LEU A 151 -19.55 24.55 8.59
CA LEU A 151 -20.69 24.72 9.50
C LEU A 151 -20.86 26.16 10.03
N PHE A 152 -20.30 27.14 9.32
CA PHE A 152 -20.56 28.57 9.52
C PHE A 152 -20.89 29.22 8.18
N LYS A 153 -22.06 28.91 7.64
CA LYS A 153 -22.75 29.74 6.65
C LYS A 153 -24.25 29.71 6.91
#